data_AF-A0A168HET4-F1
#
_entry.id   AF-A0A168HET4-F1
#
_cell.length_a   1.000
_cell.length_b   1.000
_cell.length_c   1.000
_cell.angle_alpha   90.00
_cell.angle_beta   90.00
_cell.angle_gamma   90.00
#
_symmetry.space_group_name_H-M   'P 1'
#
loop_
_entity.id
_entity.type
_entity.pdbx_description
1 polymer ?
#
loop_
_entity_poly.entity_id
_entity_poly.type
_entity_poly.pdbx_seq_one_letter_code
_entity_poly.pdbx_strand_id
1 'polypeptide(L)' 'MQECSDVIKLAMVPSGKVTTATISDTILYDNDPLYRALSDSALRAVHKCNPIKELRGTDYSIWNEIVLTFNPQQIS' A
#
# COMPACT_ATOMS: atom_id res chain seq x y z
N MET A 1 -21.21 -1.87 10.83
CA MET A 1 -20.04 -2.67 10.41
C MET A 1 -18.97 -1.68 9.99
N GLN A 2 -17.80 -1.71 10.63
CA GLN A 2 -16.68 -0.85 10.24
C GLN A 2 -16.18 -1.33 8.87
N GLU A 3 -16.05 -0.45 7.88
CA GLU A 3 -15.32 -0.77 6.65
C GLU A 3 -13.87 -1.06 7.02
N CYS A 4 -13.41 -2.30 6.81
CA CYS A 4 -12.03 -2.70 7.10
C CYS A 4 -11.14 -2.31 5.92
N SER A 5 -10.93 -1.01 5.71
CA SER A 5 -10.05 -0.50 4.65
C SER A 5 -8.68 -0.16 5.23
N ASP A 6 -7.64 -0.82 4.74
CA ASP A 6 -6.24 -0.50 5.08
C ASP A 6 -5.67 0.53 4.10
N VAL A 7 -4.81 1.42 4.58
CA VAL A 7 -4.23 2.50 3.78
C VAL A 7 -2.71 2.47 3.91
N ILE A 8 -2.03 2.12 2.83
CA ILE A 8 -0.57 2.09 2.75
C ILE A 8 -0.07 3.24 1.88
N LYS A 9 0.87 4.02 2.41
CA LYS A 9 1.57 5.08 1.68
C LYS A 9 2.91 4.57 1.19
N LEU A 10 3.14 4.73 -0.10
CA LEU A 10 4.35 4.34 -0.81
C LEU A 10 5.11 5.57 -1.28
N ALA A 11 6.44 5.57 -1.10
CA ALA A 11 7.32 6.45 -1.84
C ALA A 11 8.24 5.63 -2.75
N MET A 12 8.54 6.15 -3.93
CA MET A 12 9.32 5.48 -4.95
C MET A 12 10.30 6.44 -5.62
N VAL A 13 11.42 5.90 -6.08
CA VAL A 13 12.36 6.60 -6.98
C VAL A 13 11.97 6.39 -8.45
N PRO A 14 12.51 7.18 -9.41
CA PRO A 14 12.14 7.08 -10.83
C PRO A 14 12.34 5.71 -11.48
N SER A 15 13.14 4.83 -10.87
CA SER A 15 13.30 3.45 -11.35
C SER A 15 12.07 2.57 -11.11
N GLY A 16 11.09 3.04 -10.32
CA GLY A 16 9.95 2.27 -9.80
C GLY A 16 10.27 1.50 -8.52
N LYS A 17 11.49 1.65 -7.99
CA LYS A 17 11.88 1.02 -6.72
C LYS A 17 11.19 1.72 -5.56
N VAL A 18 10.48 0.95 -4.75
CA VAL A 18 9.86 1.40 -3.50
C VAL A 18 10.95 1.66 -2.47
N THR A 19 10.97 2.89 -1.93
CA THR A 19 11.87 3.31 -0.86
C THR A 19 11.20 3.26 0.50
N THR A 20 9.91 3.56 0.57
CA THR A 20 9.12 3.49 1.80
C THR A 20 7.75 2.85 1.54
N ALA A 21 7.27 2.10 2.52
CA ALA A 21 5.91 1.57 2.58
C ALA A 21 5.45 1.68 4.04
N THR A 22 4.42 2.47 4.31
CA THR A 22 3.99 2.81 5.68
C THR A 22 2.50 2.61 5.85
N ILE A 23 2.12 1.96 6.94
CA ILE A 23 0.73 1.78 7.35
C ILE A 23 0.25 3.10 7.97
N SER A 24 -0.94 3.56 7.55
CA SER A 24 -1.42 4.89 7.95
C SER A 24 -2.02 4.91 9.36
N ASP A 25 -2.69 3.84 9.79
CA ASP A 25 -3.31 3.76 11.12
C ASP A 25 -2.63 2.68 11.97
N THR A 26 -1.59 3.09 12.70
CA THR A 26 -0.87 2.19 13.60
C THR A 26 -1.68 1.81 14.84
N ILE A 27 -2.63 2.65 15.26
CA ILE A 27 -3.51 2.33 16.39
C ILE A 27 -4.41 1.16 16.01
N LEU A 28 -5.02 1.21 14.82
CA LEU A 28 -5.87 0.13 14.34
C LEU A 28 -5.05 -1.14 14.05
N TYR A 29 -3.83 -0.99 13.51
CA TYR A 29 -2.88 -2.10 13.33
C TYR A 29 -2.56 -2.84 14.64
N ASP A 30 -2.34 -2.12 15.72
CA ASP A 30 -2.01 -2.73 17.01
C ASP A 30 -3.22 -3.42 17.65
N ASN A 31 -4.42 -2.85 17.48
CA ASN A 31 -5.61 -3.25 18.22
C ASN A 31 -6.60 -4.16 17.45
N ASP A 32 -6.59 -4.17 16.13
CA ASP A 32 -7.50 -4.97 15.29
C ASP A 32 -6.72 -6.08 14.53
N PRO A 33 -6.92 -7.36 14.89
CA PRO A 33 -6.24 -8.48 14.23
C PRO A 33 -6.56 -8.63 12.74
N LEU A 34 -7.78 -8.27 12.30
CA LEU A 34 -8.17 -8.34 10.90
C LEU A 34 -7.48 -7.24 10.10
N TYR A 35 -7.50 -6.01 10.63
CA TYR A 35 -6.77 -4.89 10.03
C TYR A 35 -5.28 -5.20 9.94
N ARG A 36 -4.66 -5.70 11.02
CA ARG A 36 -3.25 -6.12 11.01
C ARG A 36 -2.94 -7.15 9.94
N ALA A 37 -3.74 -8.21 9.83
CA ALA A 37 -3.54 -9.25 8.83
C ALA A 37 -3.67 -8.71 7.40
N LEU A 38 -4.60 -7.77 7.18
CA LEU A 38 -4.79 -7.07 5.91
C LEU A 38 -3.57 -6.19 5.58
N SER A 39 -3.12 -5.35 6.52
CA SER A 39 -1.95 -4.49 6.35
C SER A 39 -0.67 -5.29 6.09
N ASP A 40 -0.45 -6.38 6.82
CA ASP A 40 0.67 -7.28 6.60
C ASP A 40 0.63 -7.91 5.19
N SER A 41 -0.58 -8.27 4.71
CA SER A 41 -0.76 -8.81 3.38
C SER A 41 -0.47 -7.78 2.28
N ALA A 42 -0.97 -6.57 2.47
CA ALA A 42 -0.74 -5.46 1.56
C ALA A 42 0.75 -5.07 1.50
N LEU A 43 1.46 -5.01 2.65
CA LEU A 43 2.92 -4.83 2.68
C LEU A 43 3.66 -5.95 1.92
N ARG A 44 3.27 -7.21 2.11
CA ARG A 44 3.86 -8.34 1.34
C ARG A 44 3.63 -8.19 -0.16
N ALA A 45 2.46 -7.73 -0.59
CA ALA A 45 2.17 -7.48 -2.00
C ALA A 45 3.08 -6.39 -2.56
N VAL A 46 3.24 -5.27 -1.85
CA VAL A 46 4.17 -4.19 -2.22
C VAL A 46 5.60 -4.72 -2.38
N HIS A 47 6.08 -5.52 -1.42
CA HIS A 47 7.42 -6.11 -1.50
C HIS A 47 7.60 -7.04 -2.70
N LYS A 48 6.59 -7.85 -3.04
CA LYS A 48 6.62 -8.72 -4.22
C LYS A 48 6.60 -7.95 -5.53
N CYS A 49 5.88 -6.83 -5.58
CA CYS A 49 5.76 -5.98 -6.76
C CYS A 49 6.92 -4.99 -6.92
N ASN A 50 7.85 -4.90 -5.96
CA ASN A 50 9.00 -4.00 -6.03
C ASN A 50 10.12 -4.57 -6.93
N PRO A 51 10.61 -3.85 -7.96
CA PRO A 51 10.19 -2.52 -8.39
C PRO A 51 8.93 -2.53 -9.25
N ILE A 52 8.08 -1.52 -9.08
CA ILE A 52 6.84 -1.36 -9.83
C ILE A 52 7.18 -0.86 -11.25
N LYS A 53 7.00 -1.72 -12.26
CA LYS A 53 7.53 -1.49 -13.61
C LYS A 53 6.58 -0.74 -14.55
N GLU A 54 5.28 -0.84 -14.31
CA GLU A 54 4.23 -0.34 -15.22
C GLU A 54 3.94 1.17 -15.08
N LEU A 55 4.66 1.87 -14.20
CA LEU A 55 4.56 3.32 -14.03
C LEU A 55 5.41 4.10 -15.07
N ARG A 56 6.16 3.38 -15.91
CA ARG A 56 7.06 3.95 -16.91
C ARG A 56 6.28 4.40 -18.15
N GLY A 57 5.88 5.66 -18.17
CA GLY A 57 5.12 6.27 -19.27
C GLY A 57 4.33 7.51 -18.86
N THR A 58 4.18 7.73 -17.56
CA THR A 58 3.54 8.91 -16.97
C THR A 58 4.57 9.77 -16.22
N ASP A 59 4.26 11.05 -16.05
CA ASP A 59 5.13 11.98 -15.32
C ASP A 59 5.40 11.45 -13.90
N TYR A 60 6.69 11.35 -13.54
CA TYR A 60 7.14 10.91 -12.23
C TYR A 60 6.57 11.77 -11.09
N SER A 61 6.26 13.05 -11.34
CA SER A 61 5.61 13.92 -10.37
C SER A 61 4.23 13.38 -9.90
N ILE A 62 3.59 12.52 -10.70
CA ILE A 62 2.26 11.96 -10.44
C ILE A 62 2.32 10.72 -9.54
N TRP A 63 3.40 9.94 -9.62
CA TRP A 63 3.44 8.60 -9.00
C TRP A 63 4.63 8.37 -8.06
N ASN A 64 5.46 9.38 -7.81
CA ASN A 64 6.54 9.30 -6.81
C ASN A 64 6.02 8.98 -5.40
N GLU A 65 4.78 9.35 -5.11
CA GLU A 65 4.04 9.04 -3.89
C GLU A 65 2.67 8.47 -4.27
N ILE A 66 2.34 7.29 -3.76
CA ILE A 66 1.06 6.63 -4.01
C ILE A 66 0.43 6.20 -2.69
N VAL A 67 -0.87 6.41 -2.58
CA VAL A 67 -1.69 5.86 -1.50
C VAL A 67 -2.48 4.68 -2.05
N LEU A 68 -2.24 3.49 -1.49
CA LEU A 68 -3.01 2.30 -1.80
C LEU A 68 -4.03 2.06 -0.70
N THR A 69 -5.30 1.98 -1.08
CA THR A 69 -6.39 1.58 -0.17
C THR A 69 -6.77 0.15 -0.49
N PHE A 70 -6.60 -0.75 0.48
CA PHE A 70 -7.01 -2.14 0.37
C PHE A 70 -8.35 -2.33 1.06
N ASN A 71 -9.40 -2.59 0.28
CA ASN A 71 -10.72 -2.93 0.79
C ASN A 71 -11.05 -4.39 0.46
N PRO A 72 -11.12 -5.30 1.45
CA PRO A 72 -11.40 -6.72 1.21
C PRO A 72 -12.80 -6.96 0.64
N GLN A 73 -13.74 -6.03 0.79
CA GLN A 73 -15.08 -6.14 0.20
C GLN A 73 -15.10 -5.86 -1.31
N GLN A 74 -14.03 -5.27 -1.85
CA GLN A 74 -13.89 -5.01 -3.29
C GLN A 74 -13.16 -6.15 -4.02
N ILE A 75 -12.70 -7.17 -3.30
CA ILE A 75 -12.08 -8.37 -3.86
C ILE A 75 -13.14 -9.47 -3.84
N SER A 76 -13.97 -9.53 -4.89
CA SER A 76 -14.94 -10.62 -5.12
C SER A 76 -14.53 -11.50 -6.29
#